data_AF-A0A970A4F9-F1
#
_entry.id   AF-A0A970A4F9-F1
#
_cell.length_a   1.000
_cell.length_b   1.000
_cell.length_c   1.000
_cell.angle_alpha   90.00
_cell.angle_beta   90.00
_cell.angle_gamma   90.00
#
_symmetry.space_group_name_H-M   'P 1'
#
loop_
_entity.id
_entity.type
_entity.pdbx_description
1 polymer ?
#
loop_
_entity_poly.entity_id
_entity_poly.type
_entity_poly.pdbx_seq_one_letter_code
_entity_poly.pdbx_strand_id
1 'polypeptide(L)' 'MTAALNAMTETSQAMANPTLEELSELYSAQHRECWLCEKIASKISAGKELSEDDTWHFSSCILSWEHLNNI' A
#
# COMPACT_ATOMS: atom_id res chain seq x y z
N MET A 1 22.26 28.00 -32.65
CA MET A 1 22.67 26.59 -32.48
C MET A 1 21.85 26.00 -31.35
N THR A 2 21.36 24.80 -31.62
CA THR A 2 20.33 24.02 -30.94
C THR A 2 20.68 23.62 -29.51
N ALA A 3 19.64 23.65 -28.67
CA ALA A 3 19.34 22.87 -27.46
C ALA A 3 20.48 22.24 -26.64
N ALA A 4 20.51 22.58 -25.36
CA ALA A 4 20.84 21.63 -24.29
C ALA A 4 19.78 21.75 -23.20
N LEU A 5 18.58 21.23 -23.50
CA LEU A 5 17.60 20.87 -22.49
C LEU A 5 18.15 19.60 -21.83
N ASN A 6 18.99 19.74 -20.81
CA ASN A 6 19.43 18.62 -20.02
C ASN A 6 18.21 18.11 -19.25
N ALA A 7 17.60 17.06 -19.82
CA ALA A 7 16.61 16.24 -19.17
C ALA A 7 17.20 15.73 -17.85
N MET A 8 16.77 16.34 -16.76
CA MET A 8 16.87 15.73 -15.44
C MET A 8 16.09 14.43 -15.55
N THR A 9 16.84 13.34 -15.68
CA THR A 9 16.30 12.00 -15.72
C THR A 9 15.84 11.72 -14.30
N GLU A 10 14.59 12.07 -14.01
CA GLU A 10 13.88 11.57 -12.84
C GLU A 10 13.93 10.04 -12.97
N THR A 11 14.77 9.41 -12.15
CA THR A 11 14.57 8.00 -11.79
C THR A 11 13.32 7.92 -10.94
N SER A 12 12.17 8.17 -11.55
CA SER A 12 10.88 7.72 -11.07
C SER A 12 10.91 6.21 -11.27
N GLN A 13 11.46 5.49 -10.27
CA GLN A 13 10.97 4.15 -10.02
C GLN A 13 9.47 4.33 -9.83
N ALA A 14 8.69 4.03 -10.87
CA ALA A 14 7.28 3.78 -10.71
C ALA A 14 7.17 2.53 -9.85
N MET A 15 7.32 2.71 -8.53
CA MET A 15 6.97 1.68 -7.57
C MET A 15 5.47 1.52 -7.77
N ALA A 16 5.08 0.41 -8.41
CA ALA A 16 3.67 0.08 -8.54
C ALA A 16 3.10 0.11 -7.11
N ASN A 17 2.01 0.86 -6.93
CA ASN A 17 1.32 0.84 -5.64
C ASN A 17 0.91 -0.62 -5.36
N PRO A 18 1.16 -1.13 -4.15
CA PRO A 18 0.83 -2.50 -3.80
C PRO A 18 -0.67 -2.73 -3.98
N THR A 19 -1.00 -3.90 -4.49
CA THR A 19 -2.37 -4.38 -4.64
C THR A 19 -3.00 -4.65 -3.27
N LEU A 20 -4.34 -4.74 -3.23
CA LEU A 20 -5.06 -5.11 -2.01
C LEU A 20 -4.69 -6.51 -1.50
N GLU A 21 -4.33 -7.42 -2.40
CA GLU A 21 -3.89 -8.77 -2.07
C GLU A 21 -2.52 -8.72 -1.37
N GLU A 22 -1.55 -8.03 -1.96
CA GLU A 22 -0.21 -7.82 -1.35
C GLU A 22 -0.31 -7.10 0.01
N LEU A 23 -1.19 -6.09 0.12
CA LEU A 23 -1.45 -5.43 1.41
C LEU A 23 -2.04 -6.40 2.44
N SER A 24 -2.96 -7.29 2.04
CA SER A 24 -3.54 -8.29 2.94
C SER A 24 -2.51 -9.33 3.41
N GLU A 25 -1.59 -9.73 2.53
CA GLU A 25 -0.46 -10.61 2.88
C GLU A 25 0.48 -9.92 3.88
N LEU A 26 0.86 -8.65 3.61
CA LEU A 26 1.67 -7.85 4.53
C LEU A 26 1.00 -7.71 5.90
N TYR A 27 -0.29 -7.41 5.95
CA TYR A 27 -1.03 -7.33 7.20
C TYR A 27 -0.96 -8.64 8.00
N SER A 28 -1.10 -9.77 7.32
CA SER A 28 -1.03 -11.10 7.95
C SER A 28 0.35 -11.40 8.54
N ALA A 29 1.42 -10.91 7.92
CA ALA A 29 2.80 -11.07 8.37
C ALA A 29 3.19 -10.14 9.54
N GLN A 30 2.52 -8.99 9.70
CA GLN A 30 2.84 -8.01 10.74
C GLN A 30 2.48 -8.46 12.18
N HIS A 31 1.77 -9.59 12.34
CA HIS A 31 1.40 -10.18 13.64
C HIS A 31 0.86 -9.17 14.66
N ARG A 32 -0.03 -8.28 14.22
CA ARG A 32 -0.58 -7.19 15.04
C ARG A 32 -2.09 -7.17 15.10
N GLU A 33 -2.60 -6.70 16.24
CA GLU A 33 -4.03 -6.50 16.43
C GLU A 33 -4.45 -5.11 15.96
N CYS A 34 -5.19 -5.05 14.86
CA CYS A 34 -5.85 -3.83 14.40
C CYS A 34 -7.27 -4.18 13.95
N TRP A 35 -8.26 -3.86 14.78
CA TRP A 35 -9.66 -4.22 14.51
C TRP A 35 -10.17 -3.75 13.14
N LEU A 36 -9.77 -2.55 12.69
CA LEU A 36 -10.19 -2.03 11.40
C LEU A 36 -9.51 -2.78 10.25
N CYS A 37 -8.21 -3.04 10.33
CA CYS A 37 -7.49 -3.81 9.31
C CYS A 37 -8.01 -5.24 9.23
N GLU A 38 -8.28 -5.89 10.36
CA GLU A 38 -8.88 -7.23 10.40
C GLU A 38 -10.24 -7.26 9.69
N LYS A 39 -11.09 -6.27 9.96
CA LYS A 39 -12.41 -6.14 9.31
C LYS A 39 -12.27 -5.96 7.80
N ILE A 40 -11.29 -5.18 7.34
CA ILE A 40 -11.06 -4.92 5.91
C ILE A 40 -10.43 -6.14 5.23
N ALA A 41 -9.45 -6.81 5.85
CA ALA A 41 -8.87 -8.06 5.38
C ALA A 41 -9.93 -9.18 5.24
N SER A 42 -10.88 -9.23 6.18
CA SER A 42 -12.04 -10.12 6.10
C SER A 42 -12.98 -9.80 4.91
N LYS A 43 -13.12 -8.52 4.53
CA LYS A 43 -13.88 -8.15 3.32
C LYS A 43 -13.12 -8.56 2.05
N ILE A 44 -11.81 -8.33 2.00
CA ILE A 44 -10.93 -8.69 0.87
C ILE A 44 -11.01 -10.20 0.61
N SER A 45 -10.77 -11.02 1.64
CA SER A 45 -10.82 -12.49 1.53
C SER A 45 -12.20 -13.02 1.15
N ALA A 46 -13.27 -12.34 1.53
CA ALA A 46 -14.65 -12.69 1.15
C ALA A 46 -15.05 -12.17 -0.25
N GLY A 47 -14.13 -11.50 -0.98
CA GLY A 47 -14.43 -10.90 -2.29
C GLY A 47 -15.50 -9.81 -2.22
N LYS A 48 -15.64 -9.14 -1.08
CA LYS A 48 -16.61 -8.05 -0.90
C LYS A 48 -16.04 -6.74 -1.41
N GLU A 49 -16.93 -5.90 -1.93
CA GLU A 49 -16.59 -4.54 -2.34
C GLU A 49 -16.05 -3.72 -1.15
N LEU A 50 -15.00 -2.96 -1.39
CA LEU A 50 -14.41 -2.01 -0.45
C LEU A 50 -14.79 -0.60 -0.85
N SER A 51 -15.04 0.26 0.13
CA SER A 51 -15.12 1.69 -0.13
C SER A 51 -13.71 2.27 -0.39
N GLU A 52 -13.66 3.48 -0.97
CA GLU A 52 -12.41 4.25 -1.05
C GLU A 52 -11.81 4.49 0.35
N ASP A 53 -12.67 4.72 1.35
CA ASP A 53 -12.27 4.93 2.74
C ASP A 53 -11.68 3.66 3.36
N ASP A 54 -12.27 2.48 3.13
CA ASP A 54 -11.70 1.19 3.54
C ASP A 54 -10.31 1.02 2.92
N THR A 55 -10.19 1.29 1.61
CA THR A 55 -8.94 1.14 0.86
C THR A 55 -7.84 2.04 1.41
N TRP A 56 -8.15 3.33 1.60
CA TRP A 56 -7.21 4.32 2.10
C TRP A 56 -6.74 4.01 3.53
N HIS A 57 -7.67 3.65 4.43
CA HIS A 57 -7.32 3.29 5.80
C HIS A 57 -6.43 2.05 5.86
N PHE A 58 -6.75 1.02 5.07
CA PHE A 58 -6.00 -0.23 5.04
C PHE A 58 -4.58 -0.01 4.52
N SER A 59 -4.42 0.60 3.34
CA SER A 59 -3.11 0.86 2.75
C SER A 59 -2.25 1.76 3.63
N SER A 60 -2.82 2.85 4.15
CA SER A 60 -2.07 3.80 4.99
C SER A 60 -1.61 3.15 6.30
N CYS A 61 -2.47 2.35 6.94
CA CYS A 61 -2.14 1.68 8.20
C CYS A 61 -1.05 0.62 8.02
N ILE A 62 -1.10 -0.17 6.95
CA ILE A 62 -0.14 -1.25 6.67
C ILE A 62 1.23 -0.68 6.32
N LEU A 63 1.28 0.27 5.40
CA LEU A 63 2.54 0.85 4.93
C LEU A 63 3.22 1.71 6.00
N SER A 64 2.43 2.42 6.81
CA SER A 64 3.00 3.18 7.94
C SER A 64 3.61 2.25 9.00
N TRP A 65 3.00 1.09 9.25
CA TRP A 65 3.55 0.12 10.17
C TRP A 65 4.85 -0.48 9.65
N GLU A 66 4.88 -0.87 8.38
CA GLU A 66 6.07 -1.39 7.72
C GLU A 66 7.24 -0.44 7.86
N HIS A 67 7.00 0.84 7.51
CA HIS A 67 7.99 1.89 7.63
C HIS A 67 8.52 2.08 9.06
N LEU A 68 7.65 1.98 10.06
CA LEU A 68 8.04 2.18 11.46
C LEU A 68 8.75 0.98 12.08
N ASN A 69 8.51 -0.23 11.57
CA ASN A 69 9.02 -1.46 12.20
C ASN A 69 10.15 -2.14 11.43
N ASN A 70 10.62 -1.56 10.31
CA ASN A 70 11.69 -2.10 9.46
C ASN A 70 11.49 -3.60 9.13
N ILE A 71 10.24 -3.95 8.83
CA ILE A 71 9.89 -5.28 8.30
C ILE A 71 10.16 -5.27 6.79
#